data_AF-A0A7Y1USB8-F1
#
_entry.id   AF-A0A7Y1USB8-F1
#
_cell.length_a   1.000
_cell.length_b   1.000
_cell.length_c   1.000
_cell.angle_alpha   90.00
_cell.angle_beta   90.00
_cell.angle_gamma   90.00
#
_symmetry.space_group_name_H-M   'P 1'
#
loop_
_entity.id
_entity.type
_entity.pdbx_description
1 polymer ?
#
loop_
_entity_poly.entity_id
_entity_poly.type
_entity_poly.pdbx_seq_one_letter_code
_entity_poly.pdbx_strand_id
1 'polypeptide(L)'
;MSRIRASVALLVSVALLAMAGSAFASEEQVGLFDPASGRWHLRTGGEDATSFFYGIPGDVPLFGDWDCDGVDTVGMYRPSSGFVYVRNSNDFGVADLEFFFGIPGDVPLVGDWDGDGCDTLAVYRSGEVFVSDTLGTVVADSSFFFGIPGDRPFTADFDGDTKTTVGVYRESSGFVYLRNDLVTGVAEQEFFYGVPSDRIVAGDWDDDGDQTVGIFRPSLVRFFLSNTNATVLADEEFDFGASAWLPVAGEFTTLEISTPPTDILSFPAAFDAGAGDFVAEVLLEAAVDVPGGAPFTVSWQSDREGPLGTGATITASLSTDLADTASHVITATVTTASGAVADTIRVIVFVPSN
;
A
#
# COMPACT_ATOMS: atom_id res chain seq x y z
N MET A 1 -19.69 -42.45 -31.73
CA MET A 1 -18.27 -42.78 -31.50
C MET A 1 -18.02 -42.61 -30.01
N SER A 2 -17.56 -43.67 -29.33
CA SER A 2 -17.17 -43.61 -27.91
C SER A 2 -16.04 -42.60 -27.77
N ARG A 3 -16.21 -41.54 -26.97
CA ARG A 3 -15.10 -40.66 -26.61
C ARG A 3 -14.12 -41.50 -25.79
N ILE A 4 -12.98 -41.85 -26.37
CA ILE A 4 -11.88 -42.47 -25.63
C ILE A 4 -11.29 -41.36 -24.77
N ARG A 5 -11.43 -41.47 -23.45
CA ARG A 5 -10.74 -40.56 -22.52
C ARG A 5 -9.36 -41.15 -22.26
N ALA A 6 -8.31 -40.45 -22.69
CA ALA A 6 -6.98 -40.66 -22.12
C ALA A 6 -6.82 -39.70 -20.93
N SER A 7 -6.11 -40.15 -19.90
CA SER A 7 -5.83 -39.35 -18.70
C SER A 7 -4.34 -39.03 -18.68
N VAL A 8 -4.00 -37.78 -18.36
CA VAL A 8 -2.63 -37.41 -17.99
C VAL A 8 -2.60 -37.29 -16.48
N ALA A 9 -1.65 -37.97 -15.83
CA ALA A 9 -1.41 -37.78 -14.41
C ALA A 9 -0.58 -36.50 -14.23
N LEU A 10 -1.07 -35.58 -13.41
CA LEU A 10 -0.37 -34.36 -13.04
C LEU A 10 -0.06 -34.42 -11.55
N LEU A 11 1.22 -34.35 -11.19
CA LEU A 11 1.68 -34.09 -9.84
C LEU A 11 1.94 -32.60 -9.73
N VAL A 12 1.15 -31.89 -8.92
CA VAL A 12 1.39 -30.48 -8.62
C VAL A 12 1.80 -30.38 -7.16
N SER A 13 2.99 -29.83 -6.93
CA SER A 13 3.50 -29.53 -5.59
C SER A 13 3.56 -28.02 -5.42
N VAL A 14 2.99 -27.50 -4.34
CA VAL A 14 3.23 -26.12 -3.91
C VAL A 14 4.19 -26.15 -2.74
N ALA A 15 5.38 -25.59 -2.93
CA ALA A 15 6.23 -25.23 -1.81
C ALA A 15 5.64 -23.97 -1.17
N LEU A 16 4.94 -24.17 -0.05
CA LEU A 16 4.48 -23.05 0.78
C LEU A 16 5.61 -22.69 1.75
N LEU A 17 6.13 -21.48 1.60
CA LEU A 17 6.96 -20.89 2.63
C LEU A 17 6.03 -20.20 3.63
N ALA A 18 5.77 -20.86 4.77
CA ALA A 18 5.12 -20.20 5.89
C ALA A 18 6.10 -19.16 6.44
N MET A 19 5.91 -17.91 6.05
CA MET A 19 6.68 -16.80 6.60
C MET A 19 6.16 -16.56 8.01
N ALA A 20 6.95 -16.93 9.01
CA ALA A 20 6.62 -16.65 10.39
C ALA A 20 6.80 -15.14 10.62
N GLY A 21 5.70 -14.41 10.72
CA GLY A 21 5.68 -13.09 11.35
C GLY A 21 6.37 -11.98 10.56
N SER A 22 5.94 -11.77 9.32
CA SER A 22 5.92 -10.43 8.75
C SER A 22 4.75 -10.44 7.79
N ALA A 23 3.64 -9.88 8.26
CA ALA A 23 2.64 -9.36 7.37
C ALA A 23 3.39 -8.47 6.38
N PHE A 24 3.08 -8.58 5.10
CA PHE A 24 3.35 -7.44 4.23
C PHE A 24 2.06 -6.60 4.24
N ALA A 25 1.70 -6.04 5.39
CA ALA A 25 1.32 -4.64 5.33
C ALA A 25 2.66 -3.92 5.16
N SER A 26 2.75 -3.11 4.13
CA SER A 26 4.05 -2.59 3.76
C SER A 26 4.33 -1.45 4.75
N GLU A 27 5.51 -1.46 5.35
CA GLU A 27 6.08 -0.29 6.02
C GLU A 27 5.74 0.95 5.17
N GLU A 28 5.08 1.94 5.78
CA GLU A 28 4.74 3.16 5.07
C GLU A 28 6.02 3.81 4.56
N GLN A 29 6.02 4.18 3.29
CA GLN A 29 7.23 4.69 2.67
C GLN A 29 7.26 6.21 2.68
N VAL A 30 8.42 6.77 2.30
CA VAL A 30 8.57 8.22 2.17
C VAL A 30 8.69 8.66 0.72
N GLY A 31 8.04 9.77 0.41
CA GLY A 31 8.11 10.45 -0.87
C GLY A 31 8.71 11.85 -0.73
N LEU A 32 9.20 12.38 -1.84
CA LEU A 32 9.61 13.77 -1.97
C LEU A 32 8.99 14.42 -3.20
N PHE A 33 8.43 15.61 -3.00
CA PHE A 33 7.95 16.47 -4.07
C PHE A 33 8.92 17.63 -4.33
N ASP A 34 9.30 17.85 -5.58
CA ASP A 34 10.06 19.01 -6.03
C ASP A 34 9.13 20.17 -6.37
N PRO A 35 8.96 21.17 -5.48
CA PRO A 35 8.05 22.28 -5.70
C PRO A 35 8.50 23.23 -6.82
N ALA A 36 9.75 23.11 -7.31
CA ALA A 36 10.24 23.93 -8.41
C ALA A 36 9.87 23.37 -9.79
N SER A 37 9.66 22.07 -9.90
CA SER A 37 9.39 21.38 -11.18
C SER A 37 8.05 20.65 -11.23
N GLY A 38 7.40 20.40 -10.09
CA GLY A 38 6.20 19.56 -10.02
C GLY A 38 6.52 18.06 -10.15
N ARG A 39 7.74 17.65 -9.80
CA ARG A 39 8.19 16.26 -9.93
C ARG A 39 8.10 15.54 -8.60
N TRP A 40 7.49 14.37 -8.62
CA TRP A 40 7.42 13.44 -7.49
C TRP A 40 8.52 12.40 -7.56
N HIS A 41 8.95 11.96 -6.38
CA HIS A 41 9.93 10.92 -6.14
C HIS A 41 9.45 10.04 -4.98
N LEU A 42 8.86 8.89 -5.27
CA LEU A 42 8.35 7.94 -4.28
C LEU A 42 9.38 6.83 -4.07
N ARG A 43 9.94 6.70 -2.86
CA ARG A 43 10.96 5.69 -2.54
C ARG A 43 10.27 4.39 -2.15
N THR A 44 10.54 3.29 -2.87
CA THR A 44 10.05 1.96 -2.51
C THR A 44 11.24 0.99 -2.37
N GLY A 45 11.17 0.04 -1.42
CA GLY A 45 12.16 -1.03 -1.29
C GLY A 45 13.61 -0.58 -1.04
N GLY A 46 13.81 0.54 -0.33
CA GLY A 46 15.12 0.93 0.20
C GLY A 46 16.03 1.77 -0.71
N GLU A 47 15.97 1.64 -2.03
CA GLU A 47 16.93 2.31 -2.94
C GLU A 47 16.36 2.89 -4.24
N ASP A 48 15.25 2.37 -4.78
CA ASP A 48 14.69 2.83 -6.06
C ASP A 48 13.52 3.80 -5.85
N ALA A 49 13.54 4.90 -6.59
CA ALA A 49 12.47 5.89 -6.56
C ALA A 49 11.68 5.91 -7.88
N THR A 50 10.38 5.66 -7.80
CA THR A 50 9.47 5.95 -8.90
C THR A 50 9.31 7.46 -9.02
N SER A 51 9.43 7.99 -10.25
CA SER A 51 9.42 9.44 -10.47
C SER A 51 8.56 9.85 -11.65
N PHE A 52 7.69 10.82 -11.44
CA PHE A 52 6.74 11.33 -12.45
C PHE A 52 6.42 12.81 -12.21
N PHE A 53 5.74 13.44 -13.15
CA PHE A 53 5.31 14.83 -13.02
C PHE A 53 3.83 14.90 -12.71
N TYR A 54 3.48 15.63 -11.66
CA TYR A 54 2.10 15.96 -11.30
C TYR A 54 2.08 17.22 -10.44
N GLY A 55 1.23 18.18 -10.80
CA GLY A 55 1.23 19.53 -10.22
C GLY A 55 2.11 20.53 -10.99
N ILE A 56 2.09 21.78 -10.54
CA ILE A 56 2.90 22.87 -11.10
C ILE A 56 3.72 23.56 -10.00
N PRO A 57 4.71 24.40 -10.36
CA PRO A 57 5.50 25.10 -9.36
C PRO A 57 4.65 25.98 -8.44
N GLY A 58 4.84 25.81 -7.12
CA GLY A 58 4.09 26.51 -6.08
C GLY A 58 2.83 25.79 -5.57
N ASP A 59 2.48 24.63 -6.14
CA ASP A 59 1.52 23.73 -5.51
C ASP A 59 2.13 23.08 -4.24
N VAL A 60 1.28 22.71 -3.30
CA VAL A 60 1.61 21.99 -2.06
C VAL A 60 1.21 20.52 -2.24
N PRO A 61 2.13 19.56 -2.00
CA PRO A 61 1.81 18.15 -2.16
C PRO A 61 0.80 17.69 -1.11
N LEU A 62 -0.14 16.85 -1.54
CA LEU A 62 -1.03 16.06 -0.71
C LEU A 62 -0.80 14.59 -1.08
N PHE A 63 -1.05 13.69 -0.15
CA PHE A 63 -0.80 12.27 -0.36
C PHE A 63 -1.71 11.48 0.57
N GLY A 64 -2.49 10.54 0.02
CA GLY A 64 -3.49 9.78 0.77
C GLY A 64 -4.35 8.86 -0.10
N ASP A 65 -5.13 7.99 0.53
CA ASP A 65 -6.02 7.00 -0.09
C ASP A 65 -7.40 7.61 -0.41
N TRP A 66 -7.49 8.26 -1.57
CA TRP A 66 -8.68 9.03 -1.94
C TRP A 66 -9.87 8.18 -2.40
N ASP A 67 -9.64 6.95 -2.84
CA ASP A 67 -10.67 6.03 -3.34
C ASP A 67 -10.81 4.72 -2.55
N CYS A 68 -10.22 4.71 -1.35
CA CYS A 68 -10.40 3.71 -0.31
C CYS A 68 -9.94 2.31 -0.75
N ASP A 69 -8.88 2.24 -1.55
CA ASP A 69 -8.33 0.99 -2.06
C ASP A 69 -7.10 0.48 -1.28
N GLY A 70 -6.72 1.22 -0.23
CA GLY A 70 -5.58 0.97 0.64
C GLY A 70 -4.26 1.50 0.09
N VAL A 71 -4.29 2.33 -0.98
CA VAL A 71 -3.09 2.90 -1.60
C VAL A 71 -3.15 4.41 -1.57
N ASP A 72 -2.14 4.99 -0.94
CA ASP A 72 -1.94 6.41 -0.94
C ASP A 72 -1.42 6.90 -2.30
N THR A 73 -2.09 7.91 -2.83
CA THR A 73 -1.80 8.45 -4.15
C THR A 73 -1.71 9.98 -4.13
N VAL A 74 -1.14 10.54 -5.20
CA VAL A 74 -0.80 11.97 -5.23
C VAL A 74 -2.02 12.89 -5.29
N GLY A 75 -1.93 13.98 -4.53
CA GLY A 75 -2.77 15.15 -4.64
C GLY A 75 -1.98 16.46 -4.62
N MET A 76 -2.62 17.56 -5.00
CA MET A 76 -2.06 18.91 -4.97
C MET A 76 -3.06 19.90 -4.42
N TYR A 77 -2.62 20.73 -3.48
CA TYR A 77 -3.31 21.96 -3.13
C TYR A 77 -2.63 23.15 -3.81
N ARG A 78 -3.41 23.99 -4.48
CA ARG A 78 -2.92 25.20 -5.14
C ARG A 78 -3.27 26.44 -4.31
N PRO A 79 -2.33 27.00 -3.52
CA PRO A 79 -2.64 28.09 -2.60
C PRO A 79 -3.08 29.38 -3.30
N SER A 80 -2.70 29.56 -4.57
CA SER A 80 -3.06 30.75 -5.36
C SER A 80 -4.53 30.80 -5.75
N SER A 81 -5.22 29.66 -5.78
CA SER A 81 -6.63 29.55 -6.18
C SER A 81 -7.52 28.81 -5.18
N GLY A 82 -6.93 28.11 -4.21
CA GLY A 82 -7.66 27.24 -3.27
C GLY A 82 -8.18 25.96 -3.90
N PHE A 83 -7.65 25.57 -5.07
CA PHE A 83 -8.06 24.33 -5.73
C PHE A 83 -7.24 23.14 -5.24
N VAL A 84 -7.92 22.02 -5.08
CA VAL A 84 -7.34 20.70 -4.87
C VAL A 84 -7.45 19.90 -6.16
N TYR A 85 -6.39 19.17 -6.48
CA TYR A 85 -6.30 18.24 -7.61
C TYR A 85 -5.87 16.89 -7.06
N VAL A 86 -6.75 15.89 -7.12
CA VAL A 86 -6.49 14.53 -6.63
C VAL A 86 -6.33 13.60 -7.83
N ARG A 87 -5.45 12.61 -7.70
CA ARG A 87 -5.27 11.55 -8.70
C ARG A 87 -5.11 10.22 -8.00
N ASN A 88 -5.90 9.22 -8.41
CA ASN A 88 -5.94 7.89 -7.80
C ASN A 88 -4.84 6.97 -8.38
N SER A 89 -3.72 7.55 -8.83
CA SER A 89 -2.61 6.81 -9.40
C SER A 89 -1.29 7.58 -9.28
N ASN A 90 -0.24 6.87 -8.89
CA ASN A 90 1.12 7.41 -8.72
C ASN A 90 1.88 7.48 -10.07
N ASP A 91 1.34 8.25 -11.01
CA ASP A 91 1.90 8.48 -12.34
C ASP A 91 1.58 9.90 -12.87
N PHE A 92 1.94 10.18 -14.13
CA PHE A 92 1.61 11.44 -14.77
C PHE A 92 0.17 11.45 -15.29
N GLY A 93 -0.47 12.62 -15.33
CA GLY A 93 -1.80 12.72 -15.92
C GLY A 93 -2.58 13.96 -15.46
N VAL A 94 -3.89 13.90 -15.70
CA VAL A 94 -4.85 14.91 -15.20
C VAL A 94 -5.40 14.47 -13.84
N ALA A 95 -6.02 15.37 -13.10
CA ALA A 95 -6.70 15.01 -11.86
C ALA A 95 -7.96 14.17 -12.15
N ASP A 96 -8.22 13.19 -11.30
CA ASP A 96 -9.48 12.44 -11.27
C ASP A 96 -10.58 13.26 -10.57
N LEU A 97 -10.20 14.02 -9.54
CA LEU A 97 -11.05 14.99 -8.87
C LEU A 97 -10.39 16.37 -8.82
N GLU A 98 -11.18 17.41 -9.12
CA GLU A 98 -10.77 18.81 -8.96
C GLU A 98 -11.90 19.58 -8.25
N PHE A 99 -11.58 20.24 -7.14
CA PHE A 99 -12.56 20.99 -6.36
C PHE A 99 -11.90 22.11 -5.56
N PHE A 100 -12.70 23.04 -5.06
CA PHE A 100 -12.23 24.11 -4.18
C PHE A 100 -12.25 23.64 -2.72
N PHE A 101 -11.19 23.96 -1.97
CA PHE A 101 -11.06 23.63 -0.55
C PHE A 101 -10.26 24.71 0.21
N GLY A 102 -10.72 25.08 1.40
CA GLY A 102 -10.07 26.11 2.23
C GLY A 102 -10.10 27.53 1.63
N ILE A 103 -9.21 28.40 2.12
CA ILE A 103 -9.00 29.77 1.62
C ILE A 103 -7.49 30.07 1.52
N PRO A 104 -7.07 31.14 0.82
CA PRO A 104 -5.65 31.49 0.74
C PRO A 104 -5.00 31.67 2.11
N GLY A 105 -3.90 30.95 2.35
CA GLY A 105 -3.15 30.97 3.61
C GLY A 105 -3.41 29.78 4.53
N ASP A 106 -4.39 28.93 4.20
CA ASP A 106 -4.59 27.66 4.88
C ASP A 106 -3.47 26.67 4.54
N VAL A 107 -3.15 25.80 5.51
CA VAL A 107 -2.28 24.64 5.30
C VAL A 107 -3.17 23.40 5.20
N PRO A 108 -3.21 22.70 4.06
CA PRO A 108 -4.02 21.50 3.91
C PRO A 108 -3.41 20.34 4.71
N LEU A 109 -4.27 19.44 5.16
CA LEU A 109 -3.96 18.20 5.86
C LEU A 109 -4.76 17.07 5.23
N VAL A 110 -4.22 15.86 5.30
CA VAL A 110 -4.80 14.63 4.73
C VAL A 110 -4.94 13.60 5.85
N GLY A 111 -6.01 12.82 5.81
CA GLY A 111 -6.21 11.73 6.76
C GLY A 111 -7.61 11.12 6.72
N ASP A 112 -7.71 9.89 7.22
CA ASP A 112 -8.94 9.20 7.56
C ASP A 112 -9.42 9.65 8.95
N TRP A 113 -10.20 10.73 8.99
CA TRP A 113 -10.61 11.36 10.25
C TRP A 113 -11.73 10.60 10.98
N ASP A 114 -12.53 9.81 10.25
CA ASP A 114 -13.69 9.11 10.80
C ASP A 114 -13.51 7.60 10.92
N GLY A 115 -12.41 7.05 10.41
CA GLY A 115 -11.98 5.66 10.52
C GLY A 115 -12.67 4.75 9.53
N ASP A 116 -13.04 5.27 8.35
CA ASP A 116 -13.73 4.50 7.31
C ASP A 116 -12.80 3.86 6.27
N GLY A 117 -11.49 4.12 6.39
CA GLY A 117 -10.43 3.67 5.50
C GLY A 117 -10.20 4.56 4.29
N CYS A 118 -10.85 5.73 4.20
CA CYS A 118 -10.68 6.68 3.11
C CYS A 118 -10.05 7.98 3.61
N ASP A 119 -9.02 8.48 2.92
CA ASP A 119 -8.48 9.78 3.23
C ASP A 119 -9.34 10.92 2.68
N THR A 120 -9.55 11.90 3.55
CA THR A 120 -10.20 13.16 3.21
C THR A 120 -9.33 14.32 3.67
N LEU A 121 -9.89 15.53 3.77
CA LEU A 121 -9.09 16.75 3.94
C LEU A 121 -9.49 17.54 5.17
N ALA A 122 -8.48 18.15 5.78
CA ALA A 122 -8.64 19.23 6.74
C ALA A 122 -7.81 20.46 6.33
N VAL A 123 -8.10 21.61 6.94
CA VAL A 123 -7.21 22.77 6.88
C VAL A 123 -6.79 23.23 8.25
N TYR A 124 -5.53 23.62 8.38
CA TYR A 124 -5.00 24.33 9.54
C TYR A 124 -4.92 25.83 9.26
N ARG A 125 -5.55 26.61 10.12
CA ARG A 125 -5.59 28.07 10.03
C ARG A 125 -5.30 28.69 11.38
N SER A 126 -4.08 29.19 11.55
CA SER A 126 -3.68 30.01 12.71
C SER A 126 -3.99 29.37 14.08
N GLY A 127 -3.80 28.05 14.23
CA GLY A 127 -4.09 27.35 15.48
C GLY A 127 -5.42 26.60 15.52
N GLU A 128 -6.25 26.72 14.48
CA GLU A 128 -7.53 26.03 14.36
C GLU A 128 -7.47 25.01 13.22
N VAL A 129 -7.89 23.77 13.49
CA VAL A 129 -8.06 22.68 12.52
C VAL A 129 -9.53 22.64 12.12
N PHE A 130 -9.81 22.55 10.83
CA PHE A 130 -11.15 22.37 10.26
C PHE A 130 -11.17 21.07 9.47
N VAL A 131 -11.86 20.06 10.00
CA VAL A 131 -11.88 18.69 9.45
C VAL A 131 -13.13 18.51 8.60
N SER A 132 -13.01 17.80 7.47
CA SER A 132 -14.15 17.30 6.75
C SER A 132 -13.99 15.84 6.35
N ASP A 133 -15.01 15.05 6.65
CA ASP A 133 -15.09 13.61 6.38
C ASP A 133 -15.64 13.37 4.95
N THR A 134 -15.47 14.35 4.06
CA THR A 134 -15.97 14.26 2.68
C THR A 134 -15.03 14.97 1.74
N LEU A 135 -14.53 14.22 0.75
CA LEU A 135 -13.70 14.77 -0.30
C LEU A 135 -14.54 15.63 -1.26
N GLY A 136 -14.30 16.95 -1.27
CA GLY A 136 -14.98 17.86 -2.20
C GLY A 136 -15.05 19.31 -1.74
N THR A 137 -15.88 20.11 -2.43
CA THR A 137 -16.20 21.48 -2.00
C THR A 137 -17.30 21.45 -0.94
N VAL A 138 -16.89 21.37 0.31
CA VAL A 138 -17.75 21.17 1.47
C VAL A 138 -17.44 22.19 2.57
N VAL A 139 -18.32 22.25 3.57
CA VAL A 139 -18.04 22.93 4.84
C VAL A 139 -17.49 21.90 5.81
N ALA A 140 -16.60 22.31 6.71
CA ALA A 140 -16.02 21.42 7.71
C ALA A 140 -17.11 20.82 8.60
N ASP A 141 -16.99 19.52 8.87
CA ASP A 141 -17.86 18.75 9.75
C ASP A 141 -17.55 19.04 11.22
N SER A 142 -16.27 19.30 11.52
CA SER A 142 -15.81 19.70 12.84
C SER A 142 -14.66 20.70 12.79
N SER A 143 -14.41 21.39 13.92
CA SER A 143 -13.25 22.26 14.09
C SER A 143 -12.83 22.36 15.55
N PHE A 144 -11.53 22.53 15.78
CA PHE A 144 -10.96 22.64 17.11
C PHE A 144 -9.63 23.41 17.11
N PHE A 145 -9.27 23.98 18.26
CA PHE A 145 -7.98 24.64 18.42
C PHE A 145 -6.89 23.67 18.91
N PHE A 146 -5.76 23.65 18.21
CA PHE A 146 -4.55 22.95 18.60
C PHE A 146 -3.29 23.62 18.01
N GLY A 147 -2.25 23.77 18.84
CA GLY A 147 -1.04 24.51 18.48
C GLY A 147 -1.21 26.03 18.49
N ILE A 148 -0.22 26.74 17.94
CA ILE A 148 -0.21 28.20 17.83
C ILE A 148 0.14 28.66 16.40
N PRO A 149 -0.16 29.92 16.03
CA PRO A 149 0.28 30.46 14.75
C PRO A 149 1.79 30.32 14.53
N GLY A 150 2.16 29.67 13.43
CA GLY A 150 3.55 29.42 13.04
C GLY A 150 4.04 28.00 13.31
N ASP A 151 3.28 27.19 14.07
CA ASP A 151 3.54 25.76 14.12
C ASP A 151 3.20 25.10 12.77
N ARG A 152 3.90 24.02 12.42
CA ARG A 152 3.66 23.21 11.22
C ARG A 152 2.77 22.03 11.58
N PRO A 153 1.53 21.97 11.08
CA PRO A 153 0.67 20.82 11.34
C PRO A 153 1.11 19.61 10.50
N PHE A 154 0.83 18.43 11.02
CA PHE A 154 0.97 17.14 10.32
C PHE A 154 -0.04 16.17 10.92
N THR A 155 -0.23 15.03 10.24
CA THR A 155 -1.29 14.07 10.54
C THR A 155 -0.74 12.67 10.54
N ALA A 156 -1.32 11.83 11.39
CA ALA A 156 -1.11 10.39 11.48
C ALA A 156 -2.02 9.79 12.56
N ASP A 157 -2.18 8.46 12.54
CA ASP A 157 -2.76 7.66 13.62
C ASP A 157 -1.71 7.37 14.71
N PHE A 158 -1.57 8.29 15.67
CA PHE A 158 -0.53 8.19 16.71
C PHE A 158 -0.90 7.25 17.88
N ASP A 159 -2.09 6.64 17.89
CA ASP A 159 -2.52 5.67 18.91
C ASP A 159 -3.07 4.34 18.36
N GLY A 160 -2.92 4.10 17.06
CA GLY A 160 -3.19 2.83 16.42
C GLY A 160 -4.67 2.45 16.44
N ASP A 161 -5.57 3.44 16.48
CA ASP A 161 -7.02 3.24 16.52
C ASP A 161 -7.70 3.30 15.14
N THR A 162 -6.87 3.37 14.10
CA THR A 162 -7.17 3.54 12.67
C THR A 162 -7.73 4.89 12.28
N LYS A 163 -7.71 5.89 13.17
CA LYS A 163 -8.14 7.25 12.83
C LYS A 163 -6.95 8.18 12.78
N THR A 164 -6.91 8.96 11.72
CA THR A 164 -5.94 10.03 11.61
C THR A 164 -6.23 11.13 12.63
N THR A 165 -5.18 11.52 13.34
CA THR A 165 -5.20 12.59 14.33
C THR A 165 -4.21 13.71 13.97
N VAL A 166 -4.01 14.70 14.86
CA VAL A 166 -3.22 15.90 14.52
C VAL A 166 -2.01 16.06 15.44
N GLY A 167 -0.87 16.28 14.80
CA GLY A 167 0.35 16.78 15.41
C GLY A 167 0.66 18.21 14.98
N VAL A 168 1.42 18.94 15.81
CA VAL A 168 2.06 20.20 15.41
C VAL A 168 3.55 20.18 15.74
N TYR A 169 4.37 20.57 14.77
CA TYR A 169 5.82 20.71 14.89
C TYR A 169 6.23 22.17 14.98
N ARG A 170 6.93 22.52 16.04
CA ARG A 170 7.44 23.88 16.25
C ARG A 170 8.85 24.00 15.68
N GLU A 171 8.93 24.45 14.43
CA GLU A 171 10.19 24.64 13.69
C GLU A 171 11.23 25.51 14.43
N SER A 172 10.81 26.43 15.30
CA SER A 172 11.75 27.29 16.02
C SER A 172 12.54 26.55 17.12
N SER A 173 12.06 25.40 17.57
CA SER A 173 12.60 24.69 18.74
C SER A 173 12.77 23.18 18.56
N GLY A 174 12.16 22.58 17.53
CA GLY A 174 12.17 21.12 17.34
C GLY A 174 11.22 20.35 18.27
N PHE A 175 10.23 21.04 18.84
CA PHE A 175 9.21 20.39 19.67
C PHE A 175 8.12 19.80 18.79
N VAL A 176 7.72 18.58 19.11
CA VAL A 176 6.54 17.90 18.60
C VAL A 176 5.47 17.93 19.68
N TYR A 177 4.24 18.21 19.28
CA TYR A 177 3.04 18.15 20.11
C TYR A 177 2.02 17.27 19.41
N LEU A 178 1.55 16.20 20.06
CA LEU A 178 0.54 15.29 19.51
C LEU A 178 -0.76 15.38 20.30
N ARG A 179 -1.88 15.18 19.60
CA ARG A 179 -3.21 15.16 20.19
C ARG A 179 -4.12 14.24 19.40
N ASN A 180 -4.64 13.21 20.07
CA ASN A 180 -5.49 12.21 19.44
C ASN A 180 -6.98 12.57 19.57
N ASP A 181 -7.35 13.23 20.67
CA ASP A 181 -8.72 13.74 20.84
C ASP A 181 -8.95 15.02 20.02
N LEU A 182 -9.72 14.91 18.92
CA LEU A 182 -10.05 15.95 17.94
C LEU A 182 -11.03 17.03 18.46
N VAL A 183 -10.82 17.47 19.69
CA VAL A 183 -11.49 18.60 20.33
C VAL A 183 -10.46 19.60 20.85
N THR A 184 -10.91 20.82 21.14
CA THR A 184 -10.00 21.88 21.61
C THR A 184 -9.32 21.48 22.90
N GLY A 185 -7.97 21.51 22.91
CA GLY A 185 -7.21 21.06 24.07
C GLY A 185 -5.72 21.32 23.97
N VAL A 186 -5.01 20.89 25.02
CA VAL A 186 -3.54 20.87 25.05
C VAL A 186 -3.02 19.58 24.42
N ALA A 187 -1.72 19.53 24.17
CA ALA A 187 -1.07 18.30 23.71
C ALA A 187 -1.18 17.19 24.76
N GLU A 188 -1.42 15.97 24.30
CA GLU A 188 -1.39 14.76 25.12
C GLU A 188 0.04 14.23 25.24
N GLN A 189 0.84 14.42 24.19
CA GLN A 189 2.26 14.11 24.19
C GLN A 189 3.06 15.32 23.72
N GLU A 190 4.19 15.58 24.39
CA GLU A 190 5.16 16.62 24.00
C GLU A 190 6.58 16.10 24.15
N PHE A 191 7.39 16.24 23.10
CA PHE A 191 8.78 15.77 23.10
C PHE A 191 9.61 16.50 22.04
N PHE A 192 10.93 16.34 22.08
CA PHE A 192 11.83 16.82 21.03
C PHE A 192 12.08 15.73 20.00
N TYR A 193 11.99 16.09 18.73
CA TYR A 193 12.48 15.26 17.63
C TYR A 193 12.90 16.16 16.45
N GLY A 194 14.18 16.08 16.06
CA GLY A 194 14.77 16.99 15.07
C GLY A 194 15.32 18.31 15.64
N VAL A 195 15.69 19.22 14.75
CA VAL A 195 16.28 20.54 15.03
C VAL A 195 15.59 21.61 14.19
N PRO A 196 15.80 22.91 14.49
CA PRO A 196 15.17 23.96 13.70
C PRO A 196 15.41 23.85 12.19
N SER A 197 14.34 24.03 11.40
CA SER A 197 14.29 23.89 9.93
C SER A 197 14.21 22.46 9.38
N ASP A 198 14.16 21.44 10.24
CA ASP A 198 13.75 20.10 9.81
C ASP A 198 12.27 20.13 9.40
N ARG A 199 11.88 19.23 8.49
CA ARG A 199 10.50 19.07 8.02
C ARG A 199 9.94 17.78 8.59
N ILE A 200 8.86 17.88 9.35
CA ILE A 200 8.20 16.74 9.98
C ILE A 200 7.43 15.92 8.94
N VAL A 201 7.39 14.62 9.15
CA VAL A 201 6.53 13.64 8.48
C VAL A 201 6.12 12.60 9.53
N ALA A 202 5.07 11.82 9.29
CA ALA A 202 4.70 10.71 10.16
C ALA A 202 4.23 9.54 9.31
N GLY A 203 4.37 8.34 9.84
CA GLY A 203 3.94 7.11 9.21
C GLY A 203 4.31 5.88 10.02
N ASP A 204 3.82 4.72 9.61
CA ASP A 204 4.12 3.42 10.22
C ASP A 204 5.41 2.84 9.63
N TRP A 205 6.55 3.10 10.28
CA TRP A 205 7.87 2.71 9.79
C TRP A 205 8.27 1.27 10.12
N ASP A 206 7.50 0.56 10.96
CA ASP A 206 7.82 -0.82 11.34
C ASP A 206 6.66 -1.80 11.32
N ASP A 207 5.54 -1.40 10.70
CA ASP A 207 4.37 -2.22 10.45
C ASP A 207 3.76 -2.77 11.76
N ASP A 208 3.76 -1.94 12.80
CA ASP A 208 3.15 -2.28 14.09
C ASP A 208 1.75 -1.69 14.27
N GLY A 209 1.31 -0.85 13.32
CA GLY A 209 0.03 -0.16 13.30
C GLY A 209 0.04 1.19 14.01
N ASP A 210 1.09 1.54 14.76
CA ASP A 210 1.24 2.85 15.38
C ASP A 210 2.05 3.77 14.45
N GLN A 211 1.43 4.85 13.93
CA GLN A 211 2.18 5.82 13.13
C GLN A 211 3.02 6.73 14.02
N THR A 212 4.28 6.93 13.63
CA THR A 212 5.29 7.60 14.45
C THR A 212 6.05 8.67 13.68
N VAL A 213 6.74 9.56 14.39
CA VAL A 213 7.38 10.72 13.76
C VAL A 213 8.64 10.37 12.96
N GLY A 214 8.79 11.06 11.83
CA GLY A 214 10.02 11.18 11.08
C GLY A 214 10.36 12.64 10.78
N ILE A 215 11.62 12.92 10.45
CA ILE A 215 12.02 14.23 9.92
C ILE A 215 12.87 14.08 8.66
N PHE A 216 12.64 14.97 7.71
CA PHE A 216 13.58 15.27 6.65
C PHE A 216 14.41 16.48 7.05
N ARG A 217 15.74 16.36 6.98
CA ARG A 217 16.69 17.44 7.27
C ARG A 217 17.25 18.03 5.97
N PRO A 218 16.77 19.20 5.51
CA PRO A 218 17.24 19.83 4.27
C PRO A 218 18.74 20.05 4.17
N SER A 219 19.40 20.36 5.30
CA SER A 219 20.83 20.67 5.33
C SER A 219 21.72 19.45 5.09
N LEU A 220 21.19 18.25 5.31
CA LEU A 220 21.86 16.97 5.06
C LEU A 220 21.26 16.20 3.89
N VAL A 221 20.06 16.56 3.44
CA VAL A 221 19.29 15.81 2.43
C VAL A 221 19.08 14.37 2.90
N ARG A 222 18.63 14.25 4.16
CA ARG A 222 18.56 12.99 4.89
C ARG A 222 17.26 12.88 5.68
N PHE A 223 16.66 11.69 5.66
CA PHE A 223 15.58 11.29 6.56
C PHE A 223 16.13 10.69 7.85
N PHE A 224 15.39 10.90 8.93
CA PHE A 224 15.58 10.34 10.26
C PHE A 224 14.20 9.88 10.72
N LEU A 225 13.95 8.58 10.69
CA LEU A 225 12.66 7.97 11.06
C LEU A 225 12.78 7.35 12.45
N SER A 226 11.72 7.39 13.25
CA SER A 226 11.72 6.72 14.55
C SER A 226 10.41 6.02 14.79
N ASN A 227 10.50 4.80 15.30
CA ASN A 227 9.39 3.93 15.63
C ASN A 227 8.83 4.27 17.03
N THR A 228 9.04 5.50 17.50
CA THR A 228 8.62 5.92 18.83
C THR A 228 8.39 7.43 18.89
N ASN A 229 7.20 7.81 19.35
CA ASN A 229 6.83 9.20 19.63
C ASN A 229 7.45 9.72 20.93
N ALA A 230 8.79 9.84 20.97
CA ALA A 230 9.53 10.30 22.14
C ALA A 230 10.84 11.03 21.78
N THR A 231 11.53 11.57 22.78
CA THR A 231 12.89 12.11 22.61
C THR A 231 13.91 10.96 22.54
N VAL A 232 14.08 10.43 21.33
CA VAL A 232 14.95 9.30 21.01
C VAL A 232 15.85 9.62 19.82
N LEU A 233 16.79 8.72 19.52
CA LEU A 233 17.50 8.74 18.25
C LEU A 233 16.63 8.10 17.17
N ALA A 234 16.94 8.39 15.90
CA ALA A 234 16.31 7.72 14.79
C ALA A 234 16.68 6.23 14.76
N ASP A 235 15.70 5.41 14.38
CA ASP A 235 15.84 3.99 14.15
C ASP A 235 16.35 3.74 12.72
N GLU A 236 15.91 4.55 11.76
CA GLU A 236 16.40 4.55 10.37
C GLU A 236 16.92 5.94 9.95
N GLU A 237 18.01 5.95 9.18
CA GLU A 237 18.54 7.15 8.53
C GLU A 237 19.01 6.85 7.11
N PHE A 238 18.64 7.69 6.14
CA PHE A 238 19.11 7.55 4.76
C PHE A 238 19.08 8.87 3.99
N ASP A 239 19.96 9.00 3.00
CA ASP A 239 20.02 10.16 2.11
C ASP A 239 19.01 10.02 0.97
N PHE A 240 18.15 11.02 0.76
CA PHE A 240 17.16 10.99 -0.32
C PHE A 240 16.79 12.40 -0.80
N GLY A 241 16.82 12.58 -2.12
CA GLY A 241 16.31 13.75 -2.83
C GLY A 241 17.18 15.01 -2.80
N ALA A 242 16.57 16.16 -2.51
CA ALA A 242 17.26 17.46 -2.48
C ALA A 242 16.69 18.37 -1.39
N SER A 243 17.51 19.32 -0.93
CA SER A 243 17.20 20.18 0.23
C SER A 243 15.90 21.00 0.13
N ALA A 244 15.48 21.33 -1.09
CA ALA A 244 14.25 22.10 -1.30
C ALA A 244 12.97 21.25 -1.29
N TRP A 245 13.07 19.92 -1.38
CA TRP A 245 11.93 19.04 -1.66
C TRP A 245 11.09 18.73 -0.41
N LEU A 246 9.77 18.70 -0.59
CA LEU A 246 8.80 18.54 0.49
C LEU A 246 8.54 17.05 0.73
N PRO A 247 8.63 16.56 1.98
CA PRO A 247 8.37 15.16 2.30
C PRO A 247 6.87 14.87 2.32
N VAL A 248 6.53 13.63 1.97
CA VAL A 248 5.25 12.97 2.23
C VAL A 248 5.54 11.56 2.75
N ALA A 249 4.55 10.92 3.35
CA ALA A 249 4.59 9.50 3.69
C ALA A 249 3.22 8.87 3.43
N GLY A 250 3.22 7.54 3.35
CA GLY A 250 2.03 6.74 3.09
C GLY A 250 2.37 5.41 2.41
N GLU A 251 1.34 4.65 2.08
CA GLU A 251 1.43 3.37 1.39
C GLU A 251 1.36 3.55 -0.14
N PHE A 252 2.48 3.51 -0.83
CA PHE A 252 2.55 3.78 -2.29
C PHE A 252 2.38 2.52 -3.12
N THR A 253 2.49 1.37 -2.48
CA THR A 253 2.43 0.07 -3.13
C THR A 253 1.16 -0.61 -2.70
N THR A 254 0.35 -1.03 -3.68
CA THR A 254 -0.48 -2.18 -3.40
C THR A 254 0.44 -3.31 -2.94
N LEU A 255 -0.05 -4.12 -2.00
CA LEU A 255 0.41 -5.49 -1.81
C LEU A 255 0.47 -6.15 -3.21
N GLU A 256 1.62 -6.06 -3.88
CA GLU A 256 1.93 -6.90 -5.01
C GLU A 256 2.19 -8.26 -4.38
N ILE A 257 1.10 -9.00 -4.13
CA ILE A 257 1.16 -10.45 -4.21
C ILE A 257 1.65 -10.68 -5.63
N SER A 258 2.97 -10.83 -5.78
CA SER A 258 3.63 -11.30 -6.99
C SER A 258 2.70 -12.35 -7.56
N THR A 259 1.98 -12.01 -8.64
CA THR A 259 1.24 -13.05 -9.34
C THR A 259 2.31 -14.04 -9.71
N PRO A 260 2.29 -15.29 -9.18
CA PRO A 260 3.34 -16.22 -9.49
C PRO A 260 3.41 -16.30 -11.02
N PRO A 261 4.61 -16.41 -11.60
CA PRO A 261 4.77 -16.43 -13.04
C PRO A 261 3.71 -17.35 -13.62
N THR A 262 2.96 -16.87 -14.61
CA THR A 262 2.07 -17.72 -15.37
C THR A 262 2.98 -18.69 -16.13
N ASP A 263 3.39 -19.78 -15.47
CA ASP A 263 4.25 -20.77 -16.07
C ASP A 263 3.40 -21.53 -17.09
N ILE A 264 3.58 -21.15 -18.35
CA ILE A 264 2.97 -21.81 -19.50
C ILE A 264 3.73 -23.12 -19.72
N LEU A 265 3.13 -24.23 -19.29
CA LEU A 265 3.65 -25.56 -19.61
C LEU A 265 3.22 -25.97 -21.01
N SER A 266 4.13 -25.86 -21.97
CA SER A 266 3.97 -26.46 -23.30
C SER A 266 4.56 -27.87 -23.32
N PHE A 267 3.73 -28.88 -23.65
CA PHE A 267 4.17 -30.27 -23.80
C PHE A 267 4.87 -30.48 -25.16
N PRO A 268 5.87 -31.38 -25.26
CA PRO A 268 6.48 -31.72 -26.54
C PRO A 268 5.43 -32.37 -27.47
N ALA A 269 5.41 -31.93 -28.73
CA ALA A 269 4.38 -32.21 -29.75
C ALA A 269 4.28 -33.67 -30.28
N ALA A 270 4.73 -34.67 -29.54
CA ALA A 270 4.72 -36.06 -30.00
C ALA A 270 4.11 -37.00 -28.94
N PHE A 271 2.80 -37.22 -29.03
CA PHE A 271 2.07 -38.24 -28.29
C PHE A 271 1.94 -39.50 -29.17
N ASP A 272 2.25 -40.68 -28.61
CA ASP A 272 1.85 -41.97 -29.18
C ASP A 272 0.86 -42.62 -28.21
N ALA A 273 -0.41 -42.73 -28.63
CA ALA A 273 -1.53 -43.18 -27.79
C ALA A 273 -1.44 -44.66 -27.35
N GLY A 274 -0.32 -45.34 -27.60
CA GLY A 274 -0.06 -46.72 -27.22
C GLY A 274 0.83 -46.94 -26.00
N ALA A 275 1.39 -45.89 -25.37
CA ALA A 275 2.46 -46.06 -24.36
C ALA A 275 2.23 -45.30 -23.04
N GLY A 276 1.52 -45.93 -22.09
CA GLY A 276 1.65 -45.68 -20.65
C GLY A 276 1.07 -44.36 -20.08
N ASP A 277 0.76 -44.37 -18.78
CA ASP A 277 0.42 -43.18 -18.00
C ASP A 277 1.64 -42.23 -18.00
N PHE A 278 1.46 -41.00 -18.49
CA PHE A 278 2.46 -39.94 -18.36
C PHE A 278 2.18 -39.16 -17.07
N VAL A 279 3.21 -39.02 -16.23
CA VAL A 279 3.17 -38.16 -15.03
C VAL A 279 3.96 -36.90 -15.33
N ALA A 280 3.31 -35.75 -15.39
CA ALA A 280 3.96 -34.45 -15.39
C ALA A 280 4.13 -33.97 -13.94
N GLU A 281 5.33 -33.58 -13.54
CA GLU A 281 5.60 -32.98 -12.23
C GLU A 281 5.77 -31.48 -12.38
N VAL A 282 5.00 -30.71 -11.63
CA VAL A 282 5.03 -29.24 -11.59
C VAL A 282 5.31 -28.82 -10.16
N LEU A 283 6.43 -28.13 -9.96
CA LEU A 283 6.79 -27.48 -8.71
C LEU A 283 6.42 -26.01 -8.85
N LEU A 284 5.49 -25.54 -8.03
CA LEU A 284 5.17 -24.13 -7.88
C LEU A 284 5.69 -23.67 -6.53
N GLU A 285 6.36 -22.52 -6.52
CA GLU A 285 6.75 -21.84 -5.29
C GLU A 285 5.78 -20.68 -5.11
N ALA A 286 5.08 -20.66 -3.96
CA ALA A 286 4.20 -19.57 -3.59
C ALA A 286 4.50 -19.18 -2.14
N ALA A 287 4.78 -17.89 -1.94
CA ALA A 287 4.80 -17.30 -0.62
C ALA A 287 3.35 -17.00 -0.23
N VAL A 288 2.88 -17.62 0.85
CA VAL A 288 1.54 -17.34 1.39
C VAL A 288 1.74 -16.78 2.77
N ASP A 289 1.30 -15.55 2.97
CA ASP A 289 1.26 -14.94 4.29
C ASP A 289 0.08 -15.51 5.09
N VAL A 290 0.39 -16.00 6.28
CA VAL A 290 -0.62 -16.55 7.20
C VAL A 290 -0.42 -15.87 8.55
N PRO A 291 -1.31 -14.93 8.92
CA PRO A 291 -1.18 -14.17 10.15
C PRO A 291 -0.92 -15.08 11.36
N GLY A 292 0.20 -14.84 12.06
CA GLY A 292 0.58 -15.57 13.28
C GLY A 292 0.93 -17.05 13.10
N GLY A 293 1.19 -17.53 11.88
CA GLY A 293 1.49 -18.94 11.61
C GLY A 293 0.28 -19.87 11.84
N ALA A 294 -0.94 -19.33 11.72
CA ALA A 294 -2.17 -20.09 11.86
C ALA A 294 -2.26 -21.26 10.85
N PRO A 295 -3.00 -22.34 11.16
CA PRO A 295 -3.19 -23.42 10.21
C PRO A 295 -4.01 -22.94 9.00
N PHE A 296 -3.61 -23.36 7.81
CA PHE A 296 -4.31 -23.10 6.55
C PHE A 296 -4.69 -24.42 5.86
N THR A 297 -5.56 -24.32 4.86
CA THR A 297 -5.90 -25.44 3.97
C THR A 297 -5.72 -25.01 2.53
N VAL A 298 -5.27 -25.93 1.67
CA VAL A 298 -5.20 -25.72 0.23
C VAL A 298 -6.26 -26.59 -0.42
N SER A 299 -7.07 -26.01 -1.30
CA SER A 299 -8.04 -26.72 -2.13
C SER A 299 -7.72 -26.54 -3.60
N TRP A 300 -7.99 -27.56 -4.41
CA TRP A 300 -7.61 -27.59 -5.82
C TRP A 300 -8.81 -27.80 -6.71
N GLN A 301 -8.91 -27.03 -7.80
CA GLN A 301 -10.00 -27.10 -8.75
C GLN A 301 -9.49 -26.98 -10.19
N SER A 302 -10.02 -27.80 -11.09
CA SER A 302 -9.93 -27.56 -12.54
C SER A 302 -11.20 -26.86 -13.02
N ASP A 303 -11.04 -25.90 -13.92
CA ASP A 303 -12.11 -25.32 -14.73
C ASP A 303 -12.98 -26.36 -15.47
N ARG A 304 -12.44 -27.54 -15.79
CA ARG A 304 -13.13 -28.61 -16.54
C ARG A 304 -13.53 -29.81 -15.70
N GLU A 305 -12.65 -30.27 -14.80
CA GLU A 305 -12.91 -31.47 -13.99
C GLU A 305 -13.62 -31.15 -12.66
N GLY A 306 -13.64 -29.87 -12.25
CA GLY A 306 -14.13 -29.47 -10.94
C GLY A 306 -13.11 -29.76 -9.83
N PRO A 307 -13.56 -30.06 -8.59
CA PRO A 307 -12.68 -30.25 -7.44
C PRO A 307 -11.72 -31.43 -7.63
N LEU A 308 -10.43 -31.19 -7.41
CA LEU A 308 -9.35 -32.17 -7.59
C LEU A 308 -8.83 -32.73 -6.25
N GLY A 309 -8.92 -31.97 -5.16
CA GLY A 309 -8.46 -32.41 -3.85
C GLY A 309 -8.05 -31.29 -2.91
N THR A 310 -7.37 -31.64 -1.82
CA THR A 310 -6.85 -30.71 -0.82
C THR A 310 -5.45 -31.12 -0.38
N GLY A 311 -4.66 -30.18 0.15
CA GLY A 311 -3.29 -30.41 0.64
C GLY A 311 -2.21 -29.71 -0.21
N ALA A 312 -0.97 -29.67 0.28
CA ALA A 312 0.15 -28.99 -0.38
C ALA A 312 0.57 -29.62 -1.73
N THR A 313 0.20 -30.89 -1.94
CA THR A 313 0.46 -31.63 -3.17
C THR A 313 -0.82 -32.33 -3.60
N ILE A 314 -1.09 -32.34 -4.91
CA ILE A 314 -2.14 -33.19 -5.50
C ILE A 314 -1.60 -34.06 -6.63
N THR A 315 -2.23 -35.21 -6.81
CA THR A 315 -2.13 -36.00 -8.03
C THR A 315 -3.51 -36.08 -8.65
N ALA A 316 -3.67 -35.58 -9.87
CA ALA A 316 -4.95 -35.56 -10.56
C ALA A 316 -4.84 -36.11 -11.99
N SER A 317 -5.91 -36.74 -12.45
CA SER A 317 -6.07 -37.17 -13.83
C SER A 317 -6.87 -36.12 -14.60
N LEU A 318 -6.26 -35.49 -15.60
CA LEU A 318 -6.94 -34.50 -16.45
C LEU A 318 -7.44 -35.16 -17.72
N SER A 319 -8.70 -34.91 -18.10
CA SER A 319 -9.25 -35.50 -19.31
C SER A 319 -8.69 -34.84 -20.55
N THR A 320 -8.45 -35.66 -21.56
CA THR A 320 -7.99 -35.22 -22.87
C THR A 320 -9.12 -35.54 -23.85
N ASP A 321 -9.64 -34.54 -24.56
CA ASP A 321 -10.50 -34.80 -25.72
C ASP A 321 -9.61 -34.75 -26.96
N LEU A 322 -9.51 -35.87 -27.68
CA LEU A 322 -8.69 -36.00 -28.90
C LEU A 322 -9.10 -35.00 -30.00
N ALA A 323 -10.25 -34.32 -29.87
CA ALA A 323 -10.73 -33.33 -30.82
C ALA A 323 -10.44 -31.86 -30.42
N ASP A 324 -9.90 -31.59 -29.23
CA ASP A 324 -9.73 -30.25 -28.70
C ASP A 324 -8.31 -30.06 -28.12
N THR A 325 -7.57 -29.06 -28.61
CA THR A 325 -6.21 -28.68 -28.13
C THR A 325 -6.27 -27.92 -26.82
N ALA A 326 -7.18 -28.33 -25.96
CA ALA A 326 -7.65 -27.54 -24.86
C ALA A 326 -6.69 -27.54 -23.67
N SER A 327 -6.54 -26.37 -23.08
CA SER A 327 -5.89 -26.21 -21.79
C SER A 327 -6.85 -26.47 -20.63
N HIS A 328 -6.35 -27.04 -19.53
CA HIS A 328 -6.98 -26.94 -18.22
C HIS A 328 -6.41 -25.75 -17.46
N VAL A 329 -7.27 -25.00 -16.77
CA VAL A 329 -6.84 -24.04 -15.75
C VAL A 329 -7.01 -24.70 -14.39
N ILE A 330 -5.89 -25.04 -13.76
CA ILE A 330 -5.85 -25.60 -12.41
C ILE A 330 -5.66 -24.45 -11.43
N THR A 331 -6.57 -24.35 -10.48
CA THR A 331 -6.62 -23.30 -9.47
C THR A 331 -6.34 -23.93 -8.10
N ALA A 332 -5.32 -23.45 -7.40
CA ALA A 332 -5.10 -23.75 -5.99
C ALA A 332 -5.61 -22.57 -5.17
N THR A 333 -6.54 -22.81 -4.25
CA THR A 333 -7.08 -21.79 -3.34
C THR A 333 -6.63 -22.08 -1.92
N VAL A 334 -5.98 -21.11 -1.30
CA VAL A 334 -5.55 -21.21 0.09
C VAL A 334 -6.58 -20.52 0.98
N THR A 335 -7.06 -21.24 1.99
CA THR A 335 -8.05 -20.74 2.95
C THR A 335 -7.49 -20.82 4.36
N THR A 336 -7.56 -19.71 5.09
CA THR A 336 -7.14 -19.62 6.49
C THR A 336 -8.14 -20.30 7.42
N ALA A 337 -7.77 -20.52 8.69
CA ALA A 337 -8.66 -21.10 9.69
C ALA A 337 -9.96 -20.29 9.92
N SER A 338 -9.98 -18.99 9.59
CA SER A 338 -11.17 -18.14 9.68
C SER A 338 -12.11 -18.27 8.46
N GLY A 339 -11.70 -18.98 7.41
CA GLY A 339 -12.46 -19.16 6.17
C GLY A 339 -12.22 -18.10 5.10
N ALA A 340 -11.30 -17.16 5.32
CA ALA A 340 -10.88 -16.19 4.32
C ALA A 340 -9.99 -16.84 3.25
N VAL A 341 -10.17 -16.47 1.99
CA VAL A 341 -9.29 -16.89 0.89
C VAL A 341 -8.05 -16.00 0.93
N ALA A 342 -6.91 -16.60 1.22
CA ALA A 342 -5.62 -15.90 1.33
C ALA A 342 -4.94 -15.72 -0.03
N ASP A 343 -5.04 -16.71 -0.93
CA ASP A 343 -4.40 -16.66 -2.24
C ASP A 343 -5.02 -17.64 -3.26
N THR A 344 -4.82 -17.39 -4.55
CA THR A 344 -5.25 -18.22 -5.67
C THR A 344 -4.18 -18.36 -6.75
N ILE A 345 -3.56 -19.54 -6.86
CA ILE A 345 -2.55 -19.85 -7.88
C ILE A 345 -3.24 -20.47 -9.11
N ARG A 346 -2.89 -20.04 -10.33
CA ARG A 346 -3.44 -20.57 -11.58
C ARG A 346 -2.36 -21.19 -12.47
N VAL A 347 -2.58 -22.43 -12.91
CA VAL A 347 -1.71 -23.16 -13.84
C VAL A 347 -2.48 -23.47 -15.11
N ILE A 348 -1.91 -23.17 -16.28
CA ILE A 348 -2.48 -23.52 -17.58
C ILE A 348 -1.77 -24.78 -18.10
N VAL A 349 -2.49 -25.88 -18.21
CA VAL A 349 -1.97 -27.18 -18.68
C VAL A 349 -2.48 -27.45 -20.08
N PHE A 350 -1.64 -27.33 -21.10
CA PHE A 350 -2.01 -27.63 -22.49
C PHE A 350 -1.97 -29.12 -22.80
N VAL A 351 -3.11 -29.78 -22.98
CA VAL A 351 -3.06 -31.17 -23.41
C VAL A 351 -2.96 -31.24 -24.94
N PRO A 352 -1.90 -31.83 -25.53
CA PRO A 352 -1.83 -31.98 -26.97
C PRO A 352 -2.92 -32.96 -27.49
N SER A 353 -3.59 -32.59 -28.58
CA SER A 353 -4.38 -33.52 -29.40
C SER A 353 -3.44 -34.33 -30.31
N ASN A 354 -3.78 -35.58 -30.63
CA ASN A 354 -3.10 -36.34 -31.69
C ASN A 354 -3.31 -35.73 -33.08
#